data_AF-A0A7T1HUS2-F1
#
_entry.id   AF-A0A7T1HUS2-F1
#
_cell.length_a   1.000
_cell.length_b   1.000
_cell.length_c   1.000
_cell.angle_alpha   90.00
_cell.angle_beta   90.00
_cell.angle_gamma   90.00
#
_symmetry.space_group_name_H-M   'P 1'
#
loop_
_entity.id
_entity.type
_entity.pdbx_description
1 polymer ?
#
loop_
_entity_poly.entity_id
_entity_poly.type
_entity_poly.pdbx_seq_one_letter_code
_entity_poly.pdbx_strand_id
1 'polypeptide(L)'
;MHATGPAWRSLHTVASLAECNGERCGGPVILAGLVLGLGVVQLASGPLAQTSRFSLELLILLVLRLVGPMLLALLALALLLPRWLERVQRLGTEAWRTSTPAAAVVGALLMLLFFVAAMCGGVLASPRADLAGEIRDLLRGVLLLDLSRACLRAGVFLGLVCFWSQWRMALGLRLERDPGLLVSDQLAEGLVLLLLMKLVWITVLDPLTLTASPQ
;
A
#
# COMPACT_ATOMS: atom_id res chain seq x y z
N MET A 1 16.41 26.03 27.72
CA MET A 1 16.77 25.89 26.29
C MET A 1 17.15 24.44 26.02
N HIS A 2 16.17 23.57 25.72
CA HIS A 2 16.47 22.19 25.37
C HIS A 2 16.97 22.14 23.92
N ALA A 3 18.24 21.79 23.74
CA ALA A 3 18.82 21.50 22.46
C ALA A 3 18.07 20.31 21.84
N THR A 4 17.13 20.59 20.94
CA THR A 4 16.50 19.56 20.11
C THR A 4 17.56 19.05 19.14
N GLY A 5 18.04 17.83 19.42
CA GLY A 5 19.08 17.18 18.63
C GLY A 5 18.70 17.05 17.15
N PRO A 6 19.70 16.87 16.27
CA PRO A 6 19.49 16.75 14.82
C PRO A 6 18.51 15.62 14.45
N ALA A 7 18.44 14.56 15.25
CA ALA A 7 17.49 13.45 15.08
C ALA A 7 16.02 13.88 15.23
N TRP A 8 15.71 14.78 16.16
CA TRP A 8 14.35 15.24 16.42
C TRP A 8 13.78 16.03 15.24
N ARG A 9 14.60 16.88 14.61
CA ARG A 9 14.20 17.65 13.41
C ARG A 9 13.97 16.73 12.21
N SER A 10 14.79 15.69 12.05
CA SER A 10 14.62 14.69 10.99
C SER A 10 13.28 13.95 11.14
N LEU A 11 12.94 13.51 12.36
CA LEU A 11 11.66 12.84 12.64
C LEU A 11 10.45 13.73 12.37
N HIS A 12 10.49 14.99 12.79
CA HIS A 12 9.40 15.94 12.48
C HIS A 12 9.23 16.17 10.98
N THR A 13 10.33 16.21 10.23
CA THR A 13 10.28 16.37 8.77
C THR A 13 9.67 15.15 8.11
N VAL A 14 10.04 13.95 8.56
CA VAL A 14 9.47 12.70 8.06
C VAL A 14 7.99 12.59 8.39
N ALA A 15 7.57 12.98 9.59
CA ALA A 15 6.17 12.97 10.01
C ALA A 15 5.31 13.94 9.20
N SER A 16 5.74 15.20 9.02
CA SER A 16 4.98 16.18 8.24
C SER A 16 4.90 15.80 6.75
N LEU A 17 5.98 15.23 6.20
CA LEU A 17 5.97 14.65 4.86
C LEU A 17 4.99 13.48 4.76
N ALA A 18 4.94 12.63 5.78
CA ALA A 18 4.02 11.49 5.82
C ALA A 18 2.56 11.96 5.86
N GLU A 19 2.23 12.93 6.71
CA GLU A 19 0.90 13.55 6.80
C GLU A 19 0.46 14.11 5.44
N CYS A 20 1.28 14.96 4.82
CA CYS A 20 0.92 15.61 3.55
C CYS A 20 0.81 14.61 2.37
N ASN A 21 1.57 13.51 2.40
CA ASN A 21 1.43 12.44 1.41
C ASN A 21 0.18 11.60 1.70
N GLY A 22 -0.12 11.35 2.97
CA GLY A 22 -1.28 10.61 3.44
C GLY A 22 -2.60 11.31 3.11
N GLU A 23 -2.73 12.61 3.36
CA GLU A 23 -3.93 13.40 3.05
C GLU A 23 -4.32 13.30 1.57
N ARG A 24 -3.33 13.30 0.68
CA ARG A 24 -3.58 13.24 -0.77
C ARG A 24 -3.95 11.85 -1.27
N CYS A 25 -3.36 10.82 -0.68
CA CYS A 25 -3.64 9.44 -1.07
C CYS A 25 -4.89 8.90 -0.37
N GLY A 26 -5.28 9.46 0.77
CA GLY A 26 -6.35 8.95 1.62
C GLY A 26 -7.67 8.81 0.89
N GLY A 27 -8.14 9.86 0.21
CA GLY A 27 -9.41 9.83 -0.55
C GLY A 27 -9.44 8.72 -1.61
N PRO A 28 -8.50 8.71 -2.57
CA PRO A 28 -8.42 7.66 -3.59
C PRO A 28 -8.26 6.25 -3.01
N VAL A 29 -7.46 6.09 -1.95
CA VAL A 29 -7.23 4.79 -1.30
C VAL A 29 -8.50 4.27 -0.63
N ILE A 30 -9.25 5.12 0.05
CA ILE A 30 -10.53 4.76 0.68
C ILE A 30 -11.53 4.35 -0.41
N LEU A 31 -11.64 5.12 -1.49
CA LEU A 31 -12.55 4.81 -2.59
C LEU A 31 -12.20 3.48 -3.26
N ALA A 32 -10.90 3.26 -3.54
CA ALA A 32 -10.41 2.01 -4.11
C ALA A 32 -10.69 0.81 -3.19
N GLY A 33 -10.47 0.97 -1.89
CA GLY A 33 -10.78 -0.06 -0.89
C GLY A 33 -12.27 -0.40 -0.90
N LEU A 34 -13.13 0.61 -0.82
CA LEU A 34 -14.59 0.43 -0.78
C LEU A 34 -15.12 -0.25 -2.05
N VAL A 35 -14.68 0.20 -3.23
CA VAL A 35 -15.07 -0.42 -4.52
C VAL A 35 -14.59 -1.86 -4.62
N LEU A 36 -13.36 -2.14 -4.19
CA LEU A 36 -12.82 -3.50 -4.19
C LEU A 36 -13.59 -4.40 -3.23
N GLY A 37 -13.90 -3.92 -2.02
CA GLY A 37 -14.70 -4.64 -1.03
C GLY A 37 -16.09 -5.01 -1.55
N LEU A 38 -16.81 -4.03 -2.09
CA LEU A 38 -18.11 -4.24 -2.73
C LEU A 38 -18.02 -5.25 -3.87
N GLY A 39 -17.08 -5.05 -4.79
CA GLY A 39 -16.93 -5.88 -5.98
C GLY A 39 -16.60 -7.33 -5.66
N VAL A 40 -15.67 -7.59 -4.74
CA VAL A 40 -15.28 -8.95 -4.34
C VAL A 40 -16.45 -9.68 -3.69
N VAL A 41 -17.19 -9.02 -2.78
CA VAL A 41 -18.34 -9.67 -2.12
C VAL A 41 -19.48 -9.91 -3.09
N GLN A 42 -19.77 -8.99 -4.01
CA GLN A 42 -20.78 -9.20 -5.07
C GLN A 42 -20.40 -10.34 -6.02
N LEU A 43 -19.12 -10.44 -6.39
CA LEU A 43 -18.61 -11.54 -7.21
C LEU A 43 -18.63 -12.87 -6.45
N ALA A 44 -18.41 -12.88 -5.15
CA ALA A 44 -18.47 -14.12 -4.37
C ALA A 44 -19.92 -14.57 -4.09
N SER A 45 -20.84 -13.63 -3.87
CA SER A 45 -22.25 -13.95 -3.55
C SER A 45 -23.10 -14.26 -4.77
N GLY A 46 -22.82 -13.65 -5.92
CA GLY A 46 -23.54 -13.88 -7.17
C GLY A 46 -23.11 -15.19 -7.85
N PRO A 47 -22.05 -15.16 -8.68
CA PRO A 47 -21.69 -16.30 -9.52
C PRO A 47 -21.16 -17.52 -8.75
N LEU A 48 -20.61 -17.35 -7.53
CA LEU A 48 -20.07 -18.47 -6.74
C LEU A 48 -21.07 -19.06 -5.74
N ALA A 49 -22.23 -18.43 -5.53
CA ALA A 49 -23.26 -18.85 -4.55
C ALA A 49 -22.70 -19.19 -3.16
N GLN A 50 -21.61 -18.53 -2.74
CA GLN A 50 -20.92 -18.84 -1.49
C GLN A 50 -21.64 -18.23 -0.28
N THR A 51 -21.42 -18.82 0.89
CA THR A 51 -21.91 -18.30 2.16
C THR A 51 -21.24 -16.96 2.49
N SER A 52 -21.98 -16.05 3.15
CA SER A 52 -21.50 -14.70 3.50
C SER A 52 -20.20 -14.68 4.32
N ARG A 53 -20.00 -15.70 5.15
CA ARG A 53 -18.77 -15.85 5.96
C ARG A 53 -17.56 -16.15 5.10
N PHE A 54 -17.73 -17.02 4.11
CA PHE A 54 -16.65 -17.41 3.21
C PHE A 54 -16.27 -16.25 2.26
N SER A 55 -17.24 -15.45 1.81
CA SER A 55 -16.95 -14.29 0.96
C SER A 55 -16.18 -13.19 1.69
N LEU A 56 -16.46 -12.95 2.98
CA LEU A 56 -15.70 -12.03 3.82
C LEU A 56 -14.28 -12.54 4.12
N GLU A 57 -14.13 -13.83 4.41
CA GLU A 57 -12.82 -14.43 4.60
C GLU A 57 -11.96 -14.35 3.33
N LEU A 58 -12.57 -14.64 2.17
CA LEU A 58 -11.93 -14.47 0.87
C LEU A 58 -11.52 -13.01 0.62
N LEU A 59 -12.38 -12.04 0.95
CA LEU A 59 -12.06 -10.62 0.86
C LEU A 59 -10.84 -10.27 1.72
N ILE A 60 -10.82 -10.70 2.98
CA ILE A 60 -9.71 -10.43 3.91
C ILE A 60 -8.41 -11.01 3.36
N LEU A 61 -8.41 -12.28 2.94
CA LEU A 61 -7.24 -12.95 2.40
C LEU A 61 -6.77 -12.28 1.10
N LEU A 62 -7.70 -11.94 0.21
CA LEU A 62 -7.39 -11.26 -1.05
C LEU A 62 -6.76 -9.89 -0.80
N VAL A 63 -7.32 -9.09 0.10
CA VAL A 63 -6.81 -7.75 0.45
C VAL A 63 -5.46 -7.84 1.13
N LEU A 64 -5.33 -8.64 2.18
CA LEU A 64 -4.10 -8.69 2.98
C LEU A 64 -2.95 -9.40 2.24
N ARG A 65 -3.23 -10.49 1.52
CA ARG A 65 -2.19 -11.33 0.94
C ARG A 65 -1.88 -11.02 -0.52
N LEU A 66 -2.86 -10.59 -1.34
CA LEU A 66 -2.66 -10.52 -2.79
C LEU A 66 -2.73 -9.11 -3.37
N VAL A 67 -3.83 -8.40 -3.16
CA VAL A 67 -4.16 -7.20 -3.94
C VAL A 67 -3.81 -5.92 -3.19
N GLY A 68 -4.06 -5.84 -1.88
CA GLY A 68 -3.97 -4.60 -1.11
C GLY A 68 -2.62 -3.89 -1.22
N PRO A 69 -1.49 -4.52 -0.83
CA PRO A 69 -0.17 -3.88 -0.88
C PRO A 69 0.25 -3.42 -2.27
N MET A 70 -0.12 -4.18 -3.31
CA MET A 70 0.24 -3.85 -4.69
C MET A 70 -0.61 -2.70 -5.24
N LEU A 71 -1.93 -2.79 -5.07
CA LEU A 71 -2.87 -1.78 -5.56
C LEU A 71 -2.60 -0.43 -4.88
N LEU A 72 -2.35 -0.46 -3.58
CA LEU A 72 -2.01 0.71 -2.80
C LEU A 72 -0.69 1.33 -3.25
N ALA A 73 0.36 0.53 -3.42
CA ALA A 73 1.64 1.06 -3.86
C ALA A 73 1.57 1.64 -5.28
N LEU A 74 0.78 1.04 -6.18
CA LEU A 74 0.54 1.56 -7.52
C LEU A 74 -0.23 2.89 -7.49
N LEU A 75 -1.28 2.98 -6.68
CA LEU A 75 -2.08 4.19 -6.53
C LEU A 75 -1.26 5.33 -5.92
N ALA A 76 -0.51 5.02 -4.86
CA ALA A 76 0.37 5.98 -4.20
C ALA A 76 1.51 6.41 -5.13
N LEU A 77 2.09 5.50 -5.91
CA LEU A 77 3.06 5.82 -6.97
C LEU A 77 2.44 6.84 -7.94
N ALA A 78 1.28 6.55 -8.52
CA ALA A 78 0.63 7.44 -9.49
C ALA A 78 0.36 8.85 -8.93
N LEU A 79 -0.05 8.95 -7.66
CA LEU A 79 -0.42 10.21 -7.02
C LEU A 79 0.79 11.00 -6.49
N LEU A 80 1.86 10.33 -6.07
CA LEU A 80 3.01 10.96 -5.41
C LEU A 80 4.18 11.22 -6.36
N LEU A 81 4.22 10.57 -7.52
CA LEU A 81 5.33 10.67 -8.49
C LEU A 81 5.68 12.12 -8.88
N PRO A 82 4.71 13.01 -9.23
CA PRO A 82 5.04 14.40 -9.58
C PRO A 82 5.74 15.15 -8.44
N ARG A 83 5.35 14.86 -7.19
CA ARG A 83 5.93 15.49 -5.99
C ARG A 83 7.29 14.94 -5.64
N TRP A 84 7.54 13.66 -5.94
CA TRP A 84 8.87 13.09 -5.82
C TRP A 84 9.81 13.76 -6.81
N LEU A 85 9.35 14.06 -8.03
CA LEU A 85 10.13 14.81 -9.01
C LEU A 85 10.45 16.23 -8.53
N GLU A 86 9.45 16.99 -8.07
CA GLU A 86 9.66 18.33 -7.51
C GLU A 86 10.67 18.31 -6.34
N ARG A 87 10.62 17.28 -5.49
CA ARG A 87 11.56 17.14 -4.36
C ARG A 87 12.97 16.83 -4.83
N VAL A 88 13.14 15.96 -5.82
CA VAL A 88 14.45 15.67 -6.40
C VAL A 88 15.03 16.91 -7.09
N GLN A 89 14.19 17.74 -7.73
CA GLN A 89 14.65 19.01 -8.30
C GLN A 89 15.13 20.01 -7.24
N ARG A 90 14.47 20.08 -6.09
CA ARG A 90 14.83 21.03 -5.00
C ARG A 90 15.99 20.55 -4.13
N LEU A 91 16.02 19.26 -3.78
CA LEU A 91 16.94 18.67 -2.80
C LEU A 91 18.03 17.81 -3.45
N GLY A 92 17.97 17.59 -4.76
CA GLY A 92 18.92 16.77 -5.50
C GLY A 92 18.89 15.30 -5.10
N THR A 93 20.06 14.68 -5.11
CA THR A 93 20.26 13.26 -4.79
C THR A 93 20.06 12.91 -3.32
N GLU A 94 19.88 13.88 -2.43
CA GLU A 94 19.67 13.64 -0.99
C GLU A 94 18.19 13.50 -0.62
N ALA A 95 17.27 13.75 -1.58
CA ALA A 95 15.82 13.72 -1.36
C ALA A 95 15.31 12.36 -0.84
N TRP A 96 15.99 11.26 -1.19
CA TRP A 96 15.58 9.90 -0.81
C TRP A 96 15.74 9.63 0.68
N ARG A 97 16.68 10.30 1.37
CA ARG A 97 16.93 10.06 2.80
C ARG A 97 15.73 10.41 3.67
N THR A 98 14.97 11.43 3.29
CA THR A 98 13.75 11.85 4.00
C THR A 98 12.48 11.30 3.36
N SER A 99 12.45 11.17 2.03
CA SER A 99 11.25 10.72 1.31
C SER A 99 10.98 9.23 1.46
N THR A 100 12.01 8.39 1.45
CA THR A 100 11.87 6.92 1.55
C THR A 100 11.25 6.48 2.88
N PRO A 101 11.75 6.92 4.05
CA PRO A 101 11.13 6.53 5.32
C PRO A 101 9.72 7.10 5.47
N ALA A 102 9.46 8.33 4.99
CA ALA A 102 8.12 8.91 4.99
C ALA A 102 7.16 8.08 4.13
N ALA A 103 7.59 7.67 2.93
CA ALA A 103 6.80 6.83 2.03
C ALA A 103 6.51 5.46 2.64
N ALA A 104 7.46 4.85 3.35
CA ALA A 104 7.25 3.57 4.02
C ALA A 104 6.19 3.66 5.13
N VAL A 105 6.26 4.69 5.98
CA VAL A 105 5.26 4.94 7.04
C VAL A 105 3.87 5.18 6.43
N VAL A 106 3.81 6.01 5.39
CA VAL A 106 2.56 6.28 4.65
C VAL A 106 1.98 5.00 4.05
N GLY A 107 2.81 4.14 3.47
CA GLY A 107 2.37 2.86 2.89
C GLY A 107 1.70 1.97 3.94
N ALA A 108 2.28 1.87 5.13
CA ALA A 108 1.70 1.10 6.24
C ALA A 108 0.35 1.69 6.73
N LEU A 109 0.26 3.02 6.88
CA LEU A 109 -0.95 3.70 7.32
C LEU A 109 -2.08 3.64 6.28
N LEU A 110 -1.75 3.85 5.01
CA LEU A 110 -2.70 3.72 3.91
C LEU A 110 -3.24 2.29 3.82
N MET A 111 -2.45 1.27 4.17
CA MET A 111 -2.90 -0.13 4.13
C MET A 111 -4.00 -0.37 5.17
N LEU A 112 -3.89 0.24 6.35
CA LEU A 112 -4.95 0.19 7.36
C LEU A 112 -6.23 0.88 6.86
N LEU A 113 -6.10 2.07 6.29
CA LEU A 113 -7.24 2.80 5.71
C LEU A 113 -7.91 2.01 4.58
N PHE A 114 -7.10 1.45 3.68
CA PHE A 114 -7.57 0.61 2.59
C PHE A 114 -8.32 -0.62 3.12
N PHE A 115 -7.74 -1.32 4.10
CA PHE A 115 -8.35 -2.50 4.70
C PHE A 115 -9.69 -2.18 5.37
N VAL A 116 -9.75 -1.12 6.17
CA VAL A 116 -11.00 -0.69 6.82
C VAL A 116 -12.05 -0.31 5.78
N ALA A 117 -11.68 0.46 4.74
CA ALA A 117 -12.59 0.83 3.68
C ALA A 117 -13.10 -0.39 2.88
N ALA A 118 -12.23 -1.35 2.60
CA ALA A 118 -12.60 -2.59 1.94
C ALA A 118 -13.54 -3.45 2.79
N MET A 119 -13.30 -3.53 4.09
CA MET A 119 -14.22 -4.21 5.02
C MET A 119 -15.58 -3.51 5.04
N CYS A 120 -15.63 -2.18 5.15
CA CYS A 120 -16.89 -1.42 5.07
C CYS A 120 -17.63 -1.67 3.74
N GLY A 121 -16.91 -1.67 2.61
CA GLY A 121 -17.47 -2.00 1.31
C GLY A 121 -18.04 -3.43 1.25
N GLY A 122 -17.27 -4.42 1.71
CA GLY A 122 -17.73 -5.82 1.74
C GLY A 122 -18.96 -6.03 2.64
N VAL A 123 -19.01 -5.32 3.76
CA VAL A 123 -20.15 -5.34 4.69
C VAL A 123 -21.40 -4.75 4.08
N LEU A 124 -21.29 -3.61 3.37
CA LEU A 124 -22.41 -2.98 2.69
C LEU A 124 -22.97 -3.85 1.55
N ALA A 125 -22.13 -4.67 0.91
CA ALA A 125 -22.57 -5.63 -0.11
C ALA A 125 -23.19 -6.92 0.47
N SER A 126 -23.08 -7.17 1.77
CA SER A 126 -23.58 -8.39 2.41
C SER A 126 -25.03 -8.21 2.92
N PRO A 127 -25.99 -9.05 2.50
CA PRO A 127 -27.39 -8.90 2.88
C PRO A 127 -27.71 -9.62 4.22
N ARG A 128 -27.22 -9.16 5.39
CA ARG A 128 -27.59 -9.74 6.72
C ARG A 128 -27.55 -8.75 7.90
N ALA A 129 -28.17 -9.16 9.03
CA ALA A 129 -28.43 -8.34 10.22
C ALA A 129 -27.38 -8.43 11.37
N ASP A 130 -26.40 -9.34 11.31
CA ASP A 130 -25.45 -9.57 12.43
C ASP A 130 -23.96 -9.58 12.01
N LEU A 131 -23.60 -8.67 11.10
CA LEU A 131 -22.24 -8.52 10.55
C LEU A 131 -21.21 -8.06 11.59
N ALA A 132 -21.61 -7.28 12.59
CA ALA A 132 -20.70 -6.76 13.60
C ALA A 132 -20.10 -7.87 14.48
N GLY A 133 -20.87 -8.93 14.74
CA GLY A 133 -20.40 -10.13 15.46
C GLY A 133 -19.40 -10.94 14.62
N GLU A 134 -19.75 -11.23 13.36
CA GLU A 134 -18.89 -12.00 12.46
C GLU A 134 -17.54 -11.31 12.18
N ILE A 135 -17.54 -9.99 11.96
CA ILE A 135 -16.31 -9.21 11.79
C ILE A 135 -15.43 -9.27 13.04
N ARG A 136 -16.04 -9.15 14.23
CA ARG A 136 -15.31 -9.19 15.51
C ARG A 136 -14.66 -10.54 15.77
N ASP A 137 -15.34 -11.62 15.40
CA ASP A 137 -14.82 -12.98 15.54
C ASP A 137 -13.74 -13.29 14.49
N LEU A 138 -13.90 -12.79 13.25
CA LEU A 138 -12.86 -12.86 12.21
C LEU A 138 -11.60 -12.06 12.59
N LEU A 139 -11.75 -10.89 13.23
CA LEU A 139 -10.61 -10.07 13.68
C LEU A 139 -9.80 -10.68 14.84
N ARG A 140 -10.40 -11.56 15.66
CA ARG A 140 -9.78 -12.04 16.91
C ARG A 140 -8.80 -13.19 16.76
N GLY A 141 -8.89 -14.02 15.71
CA GLY A 141 -8.16 -15.30 15.66
C GLY A 141 -6.87 -15.32 14.83
N VAL A 142 -6.85 -14.66 13.67
CA VAL A 142 -5.79 -14.84 12.63
C VAL A 142 -5.30 -13.51 12.04
N LEU A 143 -6.01 -12.42 12.30
CA LEU A 143 -5.98 -11.23 11.44
C LEU A 143 -4.87 -10.23 11.79
N LEU A 144 -4.42 -10.16 13.05
CA LEU A 144 -3.40 -9.18 13.49
C LEU A 144 -2.03 -9.43 12.85
N LEU A 145 -1.61 -10.70 12.78
CA LEU A 145 -0.32 -11.05 12.20
C LEU A 145 -0.32 -10.83 10.68
N ASP A 146 -1.38 -11.26 9.99
CA ASP A 146 -1.54 -11.04 8.55
C ASP A 146 -1.68 -9.55 8.21
N LEU A 147 -2.39 -8.77 9.05
CA LEU A 147 -2.49 -7.32 8.91
C LEU A 147 -1.13 -6.64 9.10
N SER A 148 -0.38 -7.01 10.14
CA SER A 148 0.95 -6.45 10.38
C SER A 148 1.92 -6.76 9.22
N ARG A 149 1.88 -7.98 8.69
CA ARG A 149 2.64 -8.39 7.49
C ARG A 149 2.22 -7.58 6.27
N ALA A 150 0.93 -7.37 6.07
CA ALA A 150 0.42 -6.57 4.95
C ALA A 150 0.86 -5.11 5.06
N CYS A 151 0.80 -4.50 6.25
CA CYS A 151 1.30 -3.16 6.52
C CYS A 151 2.80 -3.04 6.28
N LEU A 152 3.60 -4.00 6.77
CA LEU A 152 5.04 -4.05 6.52
C LEU A 152 5.33 -4.18 5.02
N ARG A 153 4.63 -5.08 4.32
CA ARG A 153 4.76 -5.28 2.88
C ARG A 153 4.42 -4.01 2.11
N ALA A 154 3.31 -3.35 2.43
CA ALA A 154 2.90 -2.10 1.79
C ALA A 154 3.92 -0.97 2.03
N GLY A 155 4.46 -0.86 3.25
CA GLY A 155 5.51 0.10 3.58
C GLY A 155 6.80 -0.17 2.82
N VAL A 156 7.27 -1.42 2.77
CA VAL A 156 8.45 -1.82 2.00
C VAL A 156 8.26 -1.55 0.50
N PHE A 157 7.08 -1.89 -0.03
CA PHE A 157 6.74 -1.68 -1.44
C PHE A 157 6.80 -0.19 -1.80
N LEU A 158 6.13 0.64 -1.02
CA LEU A 158 6.10 2.07 -1.30
C LEU A 158 7.45 2.75 -1.05
N GLY A 159 8.19 2.31 -0.03
CA GLY A 159 9.54 2.80 0.26
C GLY A 159 10.52 2.50 -0.87
N LEU A 160 10.61 1.24 -1.32
CA LEU A 160 11.53 0.85 -2.39
C LEU A 160 11.19 1.50 -3.73
N VAL A 161 9.90 1.60 -4.07
CA VAL A 161 9.45 2.31 -5.27
C VAL A 161 9.78 3.81 -5.17
N CYS A 162 9.60 4.43 -4.01
CA CYS A 162 9.98 5.83 -3.79
C CYS A 162 11.50 6.03 -3.94
N PHE A 163 12.31 5.16 -3.35
CA PHE A 163 13.75 5.20 -3.49
C PHE A 163 14.19 5.05 -4.95
N TRP A 164 13.66 4.04 -5.65
CA TRP A 164 14.01 3.76 -7.05
C TRP A 164 13.61 4.90 -7.99
N SER A 165 12.37 5.39 -7.86
CA SER A 165 11.87 6.52 -8.66
C SER A 165 12.74 7.76 -8.45
N GLN A 166 13.04 8.13 -7.21
CA GLN A 166 13.88 9.30 -6.92
C GLN A 166 15.30 9.16 -7.44
N TRP A 167 15.90 7.97 -7.32
CA TRP A 167 17.22 7.68 -7.89
C TRP A 167 17.22 7.85 -9.42
N ARG A 168 16.23 7.27 -10.11
CA ARG A 168 16.09 7.37 -11.56
C ARG A 168 15.78 8.80 -12.01
N MET A 169 14.99 9.56 -11.25
CA MET A 169 14.69 10.97 -11.54
C MET A 169 15.95 11.83 -11.42
N ALA A 170 16.75 11.61 -10.38
CA ALA A 170 17.99 12.34 -10.18
C ALA A 170 18.99 12.08 -11.33
N LEU A 171 19.05 10.85 -11.82
CA LEU A 171 19.85 10.50 -12.99
C LEU A 171 19.29 11.14 -14.27
N GLY A 172 17.97 11.10 -14.47
CA GLY A 172 17.31 11.68 -15.65
C GLY A 172 17.47 13.20 -15.74
N LEU A 173 17.39 13.91 -14.61
CA LEU A 173 17.61 15.35 -14.54
C LEU A 173 19.06 15.75 -14.83
N ARG A 174 20.04 14.91 -14.45
CA ARG A 174 21.45 15.11 -14.82
C ARG A 174 21.70 14.96 -16.32
N LEU A 175 20.82 14.25 -17.02
CA LEU A 175 20.86 14.03 -18.47
C LEU A 175 19.96 15.02 -19.23
N GLU A 176 19.46 16.07 -18.58
CA GLU A 176 18.61 17.13 -19.16
C GLU A 176 17.36 16.60 -19.88
N ARG A 177 16.81 15.46 -19.42
CA ARG A 177 15.58 14.89 -20.00
C ARG A 177 14.35 15.68 -19.59
N ASP A 178 13.38 15.75 -20.50
CA ASP A 178 12.10 16.40 -20.23
C ASP A 178 11.36 15.78 -19.04
N PRO A 179 10.88 16.62 -18.10
CA PRO A 179 10.25 16.15 -16.87
C PRO A 179 8.96 15.36 -17.13
N GLY A 180 8.21 15.69 -18.19
CA GLY A 180 6.98 14.98 -18.55
C GLY A 180 7.23 13.54 -19.00
N LEU A 181 8.28 13.31 -19.79
CA LEU A 181 8.68 11.97 -20.24
C LEU A 181 9.17 11.11 -19.07
N LEU A 182 9.91 11.71 -18.13
CA LEU A 182 10.40 11.02 -16.94
C LEU A 182 9.26 10.49 -16.05
N VAL A 183 8.15 11.23 -15.90
CA VAL A 183 7.01 10.78 -15.09
C VAL A 183 6.31 9.58 -15.75
N SER A 184 6.08 9.63 -17.07
CA SER A 184 5.43 8.53 -17.79
C SER A 184 6.27 7.25 -17.76
N ASP A 185 7.57 7.36 -18.06
CA ASP A 185 8.50 6.23 -18.05
C ASP A 185 8.60 5.60 -16.65
N GLN A 186 8.60 6.42 -15.60
CA GLN A 186 8.66 5.93 -14.24
C GLN A 186 7.37 5.29 -13.72
N LEU A 187 6.19 5.63 -14.27
CA LEU A 187 4.99 4.87 -13.97
C LEU A 187 5.09 3.45 -14.51
N ALA A 188 5.60 3.29 -15.74
CA ALA A 188 5.82 1.98 -16.34
C ALA A 188 6.90 1.19 -15.58
N GLU A 189 8.07 1.80 -15.32
CA GLU A 189 9.13 1.17 -14.55
C GLU A 189 8.69 0.81 -13.13
N GLY A 190 7.95 1.70 -12.46
CA GLY A 190 7.45 1.47 -11.12
C GLY A 190 6.43 0.34 -11.06
N LEU A 191 5.57 0.20 -12.08
CA LEU A 191 4.67 -0.95 -12.21
C LEU A 191 5.45 -2.27 -12.36
N VAL A 192 6.48 -2.30 -13.23
CA VAL A 192 7.33 -3.48 -13.41
C VAL A 192 8.06 -3.82 -12.11
N LEU A 193 8.60 -2.83 -11.41
CA LEU A 193 9.28 -3.02 -10.12
C LEU A 193 8.33 -3.57 -9.06
N LEU A 194 7.09 -3.07 -8.99
CA LEU A 194 6.06 -3.57 -8.08
C LEU A 194 5.70 -5.03 -8.36
N LEU A 195 5.54 -5.38 -9.64
CA LEU A 195 5.29 -6.75 -10.07
C LEU A 195 6.45 -7.68 -9.71
N LEU A 196 7.69 -7.26 -9.96
CA LEU A 196 8.89 -8.00 -9.58
C LEU A 196 8.98 -8.18 -8.06
N MET A 197 8.78 -7.12 -7.28
CA MET A 197 8.79 -7.20 -5.82
C MET A 197 7.69 -8.11 -5.29
N LYS A 198 6.50 -8.09 -5.89
CA LYS A 198 5.42 -9.00 -5.56
C LYS A 198 5.81 -10.45 -5.86
N LEU A 199 6.41 -10.71 -7.03
CA LEU A 199 6.89 -12.04 -7.40
C LEU A 199 7.97 -12.53 -6.44
N VAL A 200 8.96 -11.69 -6.13
CA VAL A 200 10.03 -12.00 -5.16
C VAL A 200 9.42 -12.28 -3.78
N TRP A 201 8.44 -11.49 -3.33
CA TRP A 201 7.82 -11.73 -2.04
C TRP A 201 7.10 -13.09 -1.98
N ILE A 202 6.33 -13.42 -3.01
CA ILE A 202 5.60 -14.69 -3.11
C ILE A 202 6.54 -15.90 -3.27
N THR A 203 7.72 -15.70 -3.88
CA THR A 203 8.67 -16.80 -4.10
C THR A 203 9.64 -17.02 -2.95
N VAL A 204 10.04 -15.94 -2.25
CA VAL A 204 11.11 -15.98 -1.24
C VAL A 204 10.58 -15.90 0.19
N LEU A 205 9.59 -15.04 0.46
CA LEU A 205 9.16 -14.71 1.82
C LEU A 205 7.90 -15.45 2.26
N ASP A 206 6.97 -15.65 1.34
CA ASP A 206 5.83 -16.54 1.52
C ASP A 206 5.82 -17.54 0.35
N PRO A 207 6.85 -18.42 0.22
CA PRO A 207 6.71 -19.55 -0.68
C PRO A 207 5.42 -20.22 -0.24
N LEU A 208 4.41 -20.19 -1.11
CA LEU A 208 3.09 -20.74 -0.88
C LEU A 208 3.26 -21.96 0.03
N THR A 209 2.58 -21.96 1.18
CA THR A 209 2.42 -23.09 2.09
C THR A 209 1.69 -24.25 1.38
N LEU A 210 2.24 -24.68 0.24
CA LEU A 210 2.02 -25.88 -0.54
C LEU A 210 2.98 -26.98 -0.07
N THR A 211 3.90 -26.67 0.85
CA THR A 211 4.66 -27.66 1.61
C THR A 211 4.06 -27.78 3.01
N ALA A 212 3.33 -28.88 3.21
CA ALA A 212 2.92 -29.46 4.49
C ALA A 212 1.68 -28.88 5.19
N SER A 213 0.50 -29.44 4.87
CA SER A 213 -0.23 -30.16 5.91
C SER A 213 0.29 -31.61 5.92
N PRO A 214 1.07 -32.03 6.93
CA PRO A 214 1.04 -33.43 7.33
C PRO A 214 -0.24 -33.64 8.15
N GLN A 215 -1.10 -34.55 7.67
CA GLN A 215 -2.13 -35.31 8.39
C GLN A 215 -3.09 -34.55 9.33
#